data_AF-A0A316F6D9-F1
#
_entry.id   AF-A0A316F6D9-F1
#
_cell.length_a   1.000
_cell.length_b   1.000
_cell.length_c   1.000
_cell.angle_alpha   90.00
_cell.angle_beta   90.00
_cell.angle_gamma   90.00
#
_symmetry.space_group_name_H-M   'P 1'
#
loop_
_entity.id
_entity.type
_entity.pdbx_description
1 polymer ?
#
loop_
_entity_poly.entity_id
_entity_poly.type
_entity_poly.pdbx_seq_one_letter_code
_entity_poly.pdbx_strand_id
1 'polypeptide(L)' 'MTADVSFGARHQPDPATYACGECTLPWPCTPARDYLIATTPDRVQLSMRMWDELERAAGSLADQHPAELFDRFLRWVR' A
#
# COMPACT_ATOMS: atom_id res chain seq x y z
N MET A 1 -1.61 -12.37 19.41
CA MET A 1 -2.39 -11.12 19.54
C MET A 1 -2.80 -10.71 18.14
N THR A 2 -4.02 -11.04 17.73
CA THR A 2 -4.58 -10.55 16.46
C THR A 2 -4.79 -9.05 16.65
N ALA A 3 -3.88 -8.24 16.12
CA ALA A 3 -4.20 -6.85 15.86
C ALA A 3 -5.53 -6.87 15.09
N ASP A 4 -6.50 -6.10 15.56
CA ASP A 4 -7.79 -6.00 14.91
C ASP A 4 -7.54 -5.65 13.44
N VAL A 5 -7.89 -6.55 12.52
CA VAL A 5 -7.64 -6.37 11.08
C VAL A 5 -8.23 -5.03 10.62
N SER A 6 -9.33 -4.58 11.24
CA SER A 6 -9.94 -3.28 10.96
C SER A 6 -9.07 -2.07 11.36
N PHE A 7 -8.08 -2.24 12.26
CA PHE A 7 -7.09 -1.20 12.55
C PHE A 7 -6.31 -0.80 11.30
N GLY A 8 -5.88 -1.79 10.50
CA GLY A 8 -5.14 -1.55 9.26
C GLY A 8 -5.97 -0.83 8.20
N ALA A 9 -7.31 -0.86 8.28
CA ALA A 9 -8.20 -0.11 7.39
C ALA A 9 -8.02 1.41 7.53
N ARG A 10 -7.59 1.91 8.69
CA ARG A 10 -7.36 3.34 8.91
C ARG A 10 -6.06 3.83 8.28
N HIS A 11 -5.12 2.93 8.02
CA HIS A 11 -3.85 3.26 7.39
C HIS A 11 -4.07 3.49 5.88
N GLN A 12 -4.55 4.68 5.52
CA GLN A 12 -4.75 5.12 4.14
C GLN A 12 -3.57 6.00 3.66
N PRO A 13 -3.28 6.05 2.35
CA PRO A 13 -2.28 6.96 1.81
C PRO A 13 -2.80 8.40 1.76
N ASP A 14 -1.93 9.35 2.08
CA ASP A 14 -2.10 10.74 1.67
C ASP A 14 -1.86 10.83 0.15
N PRO A 15 -2.83 11.29 -0.67
CA PRO A 15 -2.66 11.33 -2.12
C PRO A 15 -1.51 12.21 -2.62
N ALA A 16 -1.11 13.24 -1.86
CA ALA A 16 -0.07 14.18 -2.27
C ALA A 16 1.34 13.67 -1.98
N THR A 17 1.52 12.88 -0.91
CA THR A 17 2.85 12.44 -0.45
C THR A 17 3.03 10.92 -0.46
N TYR A 18 1.93 10.18 -0.56
CA TYR A 18 1.86 8.74 -0.35
C TYR A 18 2.42 8.28 1.01
N ALA A 19 2.53 9.17 1.99
CA ALA A 19 2.74 8.80 3.38
C ALA A 19 1.43 8.23 3.96
N CYS A 20 1.54 7.33 4.93
CA CYS A 20 0.36 6.82 5.63
C CYS A 20 -0.19 7.90 6.57
N GLY A 21 -1.49 8.19 6.49
CA GLY A 21 -2.14 9.19 7.34
C GLY A 21 -2.11 8.87 8.85
N GLU A 22 -1.99 7.60 9.23
CA GLU A 22 -2.01 7.18 10.65
C GLU A 22 -0.62 7.13 11.28
N CYS A 23 0.38 6.62 10.56
CA CYS A 23 1.72 6.39 11.11
C CYS A 23 2.83 7.17 10.42
N THR A 24 2.52 7.95 9.37
CA THR A 24 3.46 8.77 8.57
C THR A 24 4.54 8.00 7.80
N LEU A 25 4.62 6.68 7.97
CA LEU A 25 5.50 5.82 7.18
C LEU A 25 5.04 5.71 5.72
N PRO A 26 5.93 5.35 4.78
CA PRO A 26 5.54 5.07 3.39
C PRO A 26 4.39 4.08 3.30
N TRP A 27 3.28 4.47 2.69
CA TRP A 27 2.15 3.59 2.43
C TRP A 27 2.41 2.70 1.19
N PRO A 28 2.06 1.39 1.18
CA PRO A 28 1.46 0.64 2.27
C PRO A 28 2.48 0.27 3.34
N CYS A 29 2.21 0.70 4.58
CA CYS A 29 2.94 0.29 5.77
C CYS A 29 2.45 -1.08 6.27
N THR A 30 3.14 -1.71 7.23
CA THR A 30 2.81 -3.07 7.69
C THR A 30 1.33 -3.26 8.06
N PRO A 31 0.69 -2.39 8.87
CA PRO A 31 -0.73 -2.56 9.19
C PRO A 31 -1.65 -2.47 7.96
N ALA A 32 -1.34 -1.59 7.00
CA ALA A 32 -2.08 -1.50 5.75
C ALA A 32 -1.90 -2.79 4.93
N ARG A 33 -0.68 -3.33 4.82
CA ARG A 33 -0.42 -4.59 4.10
C ARG A 33 -1.19 -5.74 4.71
N ASP A 34 -1.17 -5.88 6.04
CA ASP A 34 -1.89 -6.96 6.74
C ASP A 34 -3.40 -6.86 6.48
N TYR A 35 -3.97 -5.65 6.56
CA TYR A 35 -5.37 -5.42 6.20
C TYR A 35 -5.67 -5.77 4.74
N LEU A 36 -4.87 -5.24 3.80
CA LEU A 36 -5.03 -5.50 2.37
C LEU A 36 -4.99 -7.00 2.05
N ILE A 37 -4.11 -7.76 2.69
CA ILE A 37 -4.02 -9.21 2.54
C ILE A 37 -5.26 -9.90 3.12
N ALA A 38 -5.69 -9.49 4.32
CA ALA A 38 -6.79 -10.14 5.02
C ALA A 38 -8.16 -9.86 4.38
N THR A 39 -8.34 -8.70 3.73
CA THR A 39 -9.64 -8.28 3.19
C THR A 39 -9.77 -8.40 1.68
N THR A 40 -8.69 -8.71 0.97
CA THR A 40 -8.76 -8.92 -0.48
C THR A 40 -8.97 -10.40 -0.77
N PRO A 41 -9.95 -10.80 -1.62
CA PRO A 41 -10.33 -12.21 -1.76
C PRO A 41 -9.20 -13.13 -2.24
N ASP A 42 -8.31 -12.62 -3.10
CA ASP A 42 -7.20 -13.38 -3.66
C ASP A 42 -6.01 -12.48 -4.05
N ARG A 43 -4.89 -13.12 -4.39
CA ARG A 43 -3.63 -12.45 -4.77
C ARG A 43 -3.70 -11.70 -6.09
N VAL A 44 -4.55 -12.13 -7.02
CA VAL A 44 -4.70 -11.46 -8.32
C VAL A 44 -5.41 -10.12 -8.12
N GLN A 45 -6.50 -10.11 -7.37
CA GLN A 45 -7.22 -8.89 -6.99
C GLN A 45 -6.34 -7.95 -6.18
N LEU A 46 -5.51 -8.47 -5.27
CA LEU A 46 -4.55 -7.66 -4.52
C LEU A 46 -3.50 -7.05 -5.46
N SER A 47 -2.99 -7.82 -6.42
CA SER A 47 -2.01 -7.33 -7.41
C SER A 47 -2.61 -6.23 -8.29
N MET A 48 -3.83 -6.41 -8.78
CA MET A 48 -4.53 -5.39 -9.59
C MET A 48 -4.75 -4.11 -8.79
N ARG A 49 -5.27 -4.23 -7.56
CA ARG A 49 -5.44 -3.08 -6.67
C ARG A 49 -4.13 -2.33 -6.42
N MET A 50 -3.05 -3.07 -6.14
CA MET A 50 -1.75 -2.46 -5.86
C MET A 50 -1.09 -1.87 -7.12
N TRP A 51 -1.44 -2.36 -8.31
CA TRP A 51 -1.06 -1.76 -9.57
C TRP A 51 -1.74 -0.39 -9.76
N ASP A 52 -3.05 -0.29 -9.52
CA ASP A 52 -3.77 0.99 -9.58
C ASP A 52 -3.18 2.01 -8.60
N GLU A 53 -2.77 1.57 -7.41
CA GLU A 53 -2.11 2.43 -6.44
C GLU A 53 -0.71 2.86 -6.86
N LEU A 54 0.05 1.99 -7.52
CA LEU A 54 1.36 2.34 -8.09
C LEU A 54 1.22 3.43 -9.16
N GLU A 55 0.23 3.32 -10.06
CA GLU A 55 0.00 4.32 -11.11
C GLU A 55 -0.30 5.71 -10.52
N ARG A 56 -1.15 5.75 -9.49
CA ARG A 56 -1.44 7.00 -8.77
C ARG A 56 -0.22 7.52 -8.01
N ALA A 57 0.53 6.64 -7.34
CA ALA A 57 1.73 6.99 -6.60
C ALA A 57 2.84 7.56 -7.48
N ALA A 58 2.98 7.04 -8.71
CA ALA A 58 3.98 7.51 -9.66
C ALA A 58 3.81 9.00 -10.01
N GLY A 59 2.58 9.52 -9.96
CA GLY A 59 2.33 10.96 -10.13
C GLY A 59 2.86 11.80 -8.96
N SER A 60 2.59 11.37 -7.72
CA SER A 60 2.97 12.09 -6.50
C SER A 60 4.42 11.86 -6.07
N LEU A 61 5.04 10.77 -6.53
CA LEU A 61 6.41 10.35 -6.22
C LEU A 61 7.29 10.39 -7.48
N ALA A 62 7.09 11.38 -8.35
CA ALA A 62 7.74 11.47 -9.66
C ALA A 62 9.28 11.46 -9.60
N ASP A 63 9.87 11.89 -8.47
CA ASP A 63 11.32 11.90 -8.25
C ASP A 63 11.88 10.54 -7.77
N GLN A 64 11.02 9.57 -7.41
CA GLN A 64 11.45 8.25 -6.97
C GLN A 64 11.77 7.33 -8.15
N HIS A 65 12.74 6.45 -7.95
CA HIS A 65 13.15 5.53 -9.02
C HIS A 65 12.04 4.48 -9.26
N PRO A 66 11.67 4.14 -10.52
CA PRO A 66 10.59 3.20 -10.80
C PRO A 66 10.73 1.83 -10.12
N ALA A 67 11.97 1.36 -9.96
CA ALA A 67 12.25 0.11 -9.25
C ALA A 67 11.89 0.17 -7.75
N GLU A 68 12.06 1.33 -7.10
CA GLU A 68 11.68 1.53 -5.70
C GLU A 68 10.16 1.52 -5.54
N LEU A 69 9.43 2.13 -6.47
CA LEU A 69 7.97 2.08 -6.51
C LEU A 69 7.49 0.64 -6.74
N PHE A 70 8.08 -0.09 -7.68
CA PHE A 70 7.74 -1.49 -7.91
C PHE A 70 7.94 -2.34 -6.64
N ASP A 71 9.08 -2.17 -5.97
CA ASP A 71 9.39 -2.91 -4.74
C ASP A 71 8.42 -2.59 -3.61
N ARG A 72 8.04 -1.32 -3.47
CA ARG A 72 7.11 -0.84 -2.45
C ARG A 72 5.69 -1.35 -2.65
N PHE A 73 5.18 -1.34 -3.89
CA PHE A 73 3.77 -1.63 -4.17
C PHE A 73 3.51 -3.10 -4.53
N LEU A 74 4.44 -3.79 -5.21
CA LEU A 74 4.14 -5.07 -5.87
C LEU A 74 5.00 -6.24 -5.38
N ARG A 75 6.25 -6.01 -4.94
CA ARG A 75 7.15 -7.12 -4.56
C ARG A 75 6.59 -8.01 -3.45
N TRP A 76 5.92 -7.42 -2.47
CA TRP A 76 5.38 -8.14 -1.31
C TRP A 76 4.00 -8.78 -1.55
N VAL A 77 3.36 -8.48 -2.68
CA VAL A 77 2.04 -9.01 -3.04
C VAL A 77 2.12 -10.47 -3.54
N ARG A 78 3.33 -10.93 -3.87
CA ARG A 78 3.62 -12.29 -4.35
C ARG A 78 3.47 -13.36 -3.27
#